data_AF-A0A412J9U5-F1
#
_entry.id   AF-A0A412J9U5-F1
#
_cell.length_a   1.000
_cell.length_b   1.000
_cell.length_c   1.000
_cell.angle_alpha   90.00
_cell.angle_beta   90.00
_cell.angle_gamma   90.00
#
_symmetry.space_group_name_H-M   'P 1'
#
loop_
_entity.id
_entity.type
_entity.pdbx_description
1 polymer ?
#
loop_
_entity_poly.entity_id
_entity_poly.type
_entity_poly.pdbx_seq_one_letter_code
_entity_poly.pdbx_strand_id
1 'polypeptide(L)'
;MVMMLLFVFTIGVFAQDAAGNFSAGTKALTTATEEIAKYVPIVVKLCYAIAGVVAVVGAITVYIAMNNEENDIKKKIMMTVGACIFLIAAAQALPLFFGVTNV
;
A
#
# COMPACT_ATOMS: atom_id res chain seq x y z
N MET A 1 47.51 -7.13 12.97
CA MET A 1 46.88 -5.93 13.58
C MET A 1 46.37 -4.94 12.53
N VAL A 2 47.00 -4.80 11.35
CA VAL A 2 46.55 -3.90 10.27
C VAL A 2 45.26 -4.34 9.55
N MET A 3 45.01 -5.65 9.39
CA MET A 3 43.79 -6.16 8.71
C MET A 3 42.50 -5.96 9.52
N MET A 4 42.60 -5.87 10.86
CA MET A 4 41.46 -5.60 11.75
C MET A 4 41.09 -4.11 11.77
N LEU A 5 42.04 -3.22 11.43
CA LEU A 5 41.82 -1.77 11.34
C LEU A 5 41.04 -1.38 10.06
N LEU A 6 41.26 -2.11 8.97
CA LEU A 6 40.55 -1.90 7.69
C LEU A 6 39.07 -2.28 7.76
N PHE A 7 38.71 -3.26 8.59
CA PHE A 7 37.31 -3.68 8.77
C PHE A 7 36.51 -2.69 9.63
N VAL A 8 37.17 -1.92 10.51
CA VAL A 8 36.51 -0.87 11.32
C VAL A 8 36.34 0.43 10.53
N PHE A 9 37.24 0.73 9.59
CA PHE A 9 37.15 1.90 8.71
C PHE A 9 36.02 1.80 7.68
N THR A 10 35.68 0.60 7.18
CA THR A 10 34.53 0.41 6.28
C THR A 10 33.19 0.51 7.00
N ILE A 11 33.13 0.28 8.32
CA ILE A 11 31.92 0.40 9.13
C ILE A 11 31.78 1.84 9.68
N GLY A 12 32.90 2.52 9.95
CA GLY A 12 32.95 3.85 10.56
C GLY A 12 32.72 5.05 9.61
N VAL A 13 32.76 4.87 8.29
CA VAL A 13 32.54 5.97 7.32
C VAL A 13 31.08 6.06 6.83
N PHE A 14 30.21 5.11 7.20
CA PHE A 14 28.75 5.25 7.02
C PHE A 14 28.06 6.07 8.13
N ALA A 15 28.82 6.87 8.89
CA ALA A 15 28.28 7.68 9.99
C ALA A 15 28.84 9.12 10.06
N GLN A 16 29.40 9.67 8.96
CA GLN A 16 29.56 11.11 8.82
C GLN A 16 28.24 11.73 8.35
N ASP A 17 27.29 11.91 9.27
CA ASP A 17 26.53 13.16 9.30
C ASP A 17 25.99 13.40 10.71
N ALA A 18 26.92 13.65 11.64
CA ALA A 18 26.59 14.13 12.97
C ALA A 18 26.25 15.62 12.89
N ALA A 19 24.96 15.93 13.08
CA ALA A 19 24.42 17.19 13.58
C ALA A 19 24.69 18.46 12.75
N GLY A 20 23.70 18.87 11.94
CA GLY A 20 23.63 20.26 11.48
C GLY A 20 22.71 20.57 10.30
N ASN A 21 22.26 19.55 9.55
CA ASN A 21 21.58 19.80 8.28
C ASN A 21 20.21 19.12 8.22
N PHE A 22 19.15 19.85 8.59
CA PHE A 22 17.78 19.43 8.25
C PHE A 22 17.66 19.10 6.74
N SER A 23 18.50 19.67 5.86
CA SER A 23 18.54 19.33 4.43
C SER A 23 19.04 17.92 4.09
N ALA A 24 19.87 17.27 4.92
CA ALA A 24 20.35 15.90 4.66
C ALA A 24 19.29 14.86 5.05
N GLY A 25 18.67 15.04 6.22
CA GLY A 25 17.52 14.24 6.66
C GLY A 25 16.30 14.44 5.75
N THR A 26 15.98 15.68 5.38
CA THR A 26 14.93 15.97 4.40
C THR A 26 15.24 15.34 3.05
N LYS A 27 16.47 15.44 2.53
CA LYS A 27 16.83 14.76 1.27
C LYS A 27 16.64 13.24 1.33
N ALA A 28 17.09 12.58 2.39
CA ALA A 28 16.93 11.14 2.53
C ALA A 28 15.44 10.72 2.59
N LEU A 29 14.62 11.48 3.32
CA LEU A 29 13.17 11.24 3.41
C LEU A 29 12.45 11.57 2.10
N THR A 30 12.87 12.61 1.37
CA THR A 30 12.35 12.96 0.05
C THR A 30 12.68 11.86 -0.97
N THR A 31 13.92 11.38 -1.01
CA THR A 31 14.31 10.27 -1.90
C THR A 31 13.53 8.99 -1.59
N ALA A 32 13.37 8.64 -0.31
CA ALA A 32 12.57 7.47 0.08
C ALA A 32 11.09 7.62 -0.33
N THR A 33 10.53 8.83 -0.21
CA THR A 33 9.15 9.11 -0.62
C THR A 33 9.00 9.07 -2.14
N GLU A 34 9.96 9.59 -2.91
CA GLU A 34 9.99 9.47 -4.38
C GLU A 34 10.08 8.02 -4.85
N GLU A 35 10.87 7.18 -4.18
CA GLU A 35 10.92 5.76 -4.53
C GLU A 35 9.61 5.04 -4.22
N ILE A 36 8.98 5.32 -3.08
CA ILE A 36 7.66 4.77 -2.72
C ILE A 36 6.60 5.24 -3.72
N ALA A 37 6.62 6.52 -4.12
CA ALA A 37 5.66 7.10 -5.06
C ALA A 37 5.64 6.40 -6.43
N LYS A 38 6.77 5.84 -6.89
CA LYS A 38 6.83 5.06 -8.14
C LYS A 38 6.01 3.77 -8.07
N TYR A 39 5.87 3.18 -6.89
CA TYR A 39 5.11 1.93 -6.71
C TYR A 39 3.61 2.17 -6.46
N VAL A 40 3.23 3.34 -5.96
CA VAL A 40 1.83 3.73 -5.71
C VAL A 40 0.88 3.44 -6.90
N PRO A 41 1.15 3.89 -8.15
CA PRO A 41 0.23 3.65 -9.28
C PRO A 41 0.13 2.17 -9.66
N ILE A 42 1.20 1.38 -9.45
CA ILE A 42 1.19 -0.07 -9.67
C ILE A 42 0.29 -0.75 -8.65
N VAL A 43 0.42 -0.37 -7.37
CA VAL A 43 -0.42 -0.89 -6.28
C VAL A 43 -1.89 -0.53 -6.47
N VAL A 44 -2.19 0.67 -6.97
CA VAL A 44 -3.57 1.11 -7.27
C VAL A 44 -4.19 0.25 -8.36
N LYS A 45 -3.48 0.01 -9.48
CA LYS A 45 -3.97 -0.86 -10.56
C LYS A 45 -4.20 -2.29 -10.07
N LEU A 46 -3.30 -2.81 -9.23
CA LEU A 46 -3.47 -4.11 -8.60
C LEU A 46 -4.70 -4.15 -7.68
N CYS A 47 -4.94 -3.08 -6.91
CA CYS A 47 -6.09 -2.96 -6.03
C CYS A 47 -7.42 -2.97 -6.81
N TYR A 48 -7.48 -2.28 -7.96
CA TYR A 48 -8.62 -2.36 -8.87
C TYR A 48 -8.85 -3.77 -9.44
N ALA A 49 -7.77 -4.49 -9.80
CA ALA A 49 -7.89 -5.87 -10.26
C ALA A 49 -8.45 -6.79 -9.15
N ILE A 50 -7.97 -6.64 -7.91
CA ILE A 50 -8.47 -7.40 -6.75
C ILE A 50 -9.94 -7.04 -6.48
N ALA A 51 -10.33 -5.77 -6.58
CA ALA A 51 -11.72 -5.34 -6.42
C ALA A 51 -12.65 -6.05 -7.40
N GLY A 52 -12.21 -6.26 -8.65
CA GLY A 52 -12.94 -7.06 -9.64
C GLY A 52 -13.13 -8.52 -9.22
N VAL A 53 -12.07 -9.17 -8.74
CA VAL A 53 -12.14 -10.57 -8.27
C VAL A 53 -13.07 -10.70 -7.05
N VAL A 54 -12.94 -9.79 -6.09
CA VAL A 54 -13.78 -9.76 -4.88
C VAL A 54 -15.25 -9.53 -5.23
N ALA A 55 -15.55 -8.67 -6.21
CA ALA A 55 -16.91 -8.45 -6.68
C ALA A 55 -17.54 -9.72 -7.27
N VAL A 56 -16.78 -10.50 -8.05
CA VAL A 56 -17.27 -11.77 -8.61
C VAL A 56 -17.55 -12.80 -7.51
N VAL A 57 -16.63 -12.98 -6.55
CA VAL A 57 -16.81 -13.91 -5.42
C VAL A 57 -17.99 -13.48 -4.54
N GLY A 58 -18.12 -12.17 -4.31
CA GLY A 58 -19.23 -11.57 -3.59
C GLY A 58 -20.59 -11.80 -4.27
N ALA A 59 -20.65 -11.67 -5.59
CA ALA A 59 -21.85 -11.94 -6.36
C ALA A 59 -22.27 -13.42 -6.30
N ILE A 60 -21.31 -14.34 -6.41
CA ILE A 60 -21.56 -15.80 -6.30
C ILE A 60 -22.14 -16.14 -4.92
N THR A 61 -21.54 -15.61 -3.85
CA THR A 61 -22.00 -15.89 -2.47
C THR A 61 -23.38 -15.30 -2.18
N VAL A 62 -23.70 -14.13 -2.71
CA VAL A 62 -25.05 -13.55 -2.63
C VAL A 62 -26.05 -14.40 -3.41
N TYR A 63 -25.71 -14.84 -4.62
CA TYR A 63 -26.58 -15.67 -5.46
C TYR A 63 -26.92 -17.01 -4.80
N ILE A 64 -25.92 -17.68 -4.20
CA ILE A 64 -26.13 -18.93 -3.45
C ILE A 64 -27.08 -18.69 -2.27
N ALA A 65 -26.86 -17.62 -1.51
CA ALA A 65 -27.73 -17.30 -0.37
C ALA A 65 -29.18 -17.03 -0.82
N MET A 66 -29.36 -16.30 -1.93
CA MET A 66 -30.68 -15.99 -2.50
C MET A 66 -31.44 -17.25 -2.92
N ASN A 67 -30.75 -18.21 -3.54
CA ASN A 67 -31.38 -19.46 -3.97
C ASN A 67 -31.67 -20.44 -2.83
N ASN A 68 -30.95 -20.35 -1.72
CA ASN A 68 -31.15 -21.22 -0.56
C ASN A 68 -32.19 -20.68 0.45
N GLU A 69 -32.87 -19.58 0.12
CA GLU A 69 -33.81 -18.88 1.02
C GLU A 69 -33.23 -18.63 2.43
N GLU A 70 -31.92 -18.37 2.52
CA GLU A 70 -31.28 -18.06 3.80
C GLU A 70 -31.85 -16.76 4.38
N ASN A 71 -32.22 -16.77 5.66
CA ASN A 71 -32.67 -15.55 6.35
C ASN A 71 -31.57 -14.45 6.42
N ASP A 72 -30.31 -14.80 6.12
CA ASP A 72 -29.15 -13.93 6.19
C ASP A 72 -28.75 -13.29 4.85
N ILE A 73 -29.53 -13.44 3.77
CA ILE A 73 -29.23 -12.86 2.45
C ILE A 73 -28.98 -11.36 2.53
N LYS A 74 -29.86 -10.63 3.24
CA LYS A 74 -29.74 -9.17 3.40
C LYS A 74 -28.44 -8.77 4.09
N LYS A 75 -27.99 -9.56 5.06
CA LYS A 75 -26.72 -9.35 5.79
C LYS A 75 -25.52 -9.63 4.88
N LYS A 76 -25.55 -10.71 4.10
CA LYS A 76 -24.49 -11.05 3.14
C LYS A 76 -24.36 -10.00 2.05
N ILE A 77 -25.48 -9.52 1.48
CA ILE A 77 -25.48 -8.44 0.48
C ILE A 77 -24.86 -7.17 1.04
N MET A 78 -25.30 -6.74 2.24
CA MET A 78 -24.79 -5.53 2.88
C MET A 78 -23.27 -5.61 3.12
N MET A 79 -22.79 -6.77 3.57
CA MET A 79 -21.36 -7.01 3.81
C MET A 79 -20.56 -7.00 2.51
N THR A 80 -21.05 -7.67 1.46
CA THR A 80 -20.39 -7.74 0.15
C THR A 80 -20.32 -6.36 -0.52
N VAL A 81 -21.40 -5.59 -0.50
CA VAL A 81 -21.45 -4.24 -1.09
C VAL A 81 -20.51 -3.30 -0.35
N GLY A 82 -20.47 -3.35 0.98
CA GLY A 82 -19.54 -2.58 1.79
C GLY A 82 -18.08 -2.87 1.45
N ALA A 83 -17.72 -4.15 1.30
CA ALA A 83 -16.37 -4.56 0.93
C ALA A 83 -15.96 -4.07 -0.47
N CYS A 84 -16.86 -4.14 -1.45
CA CYS A 84 -16.58 -3.68 -2.82
C CYS A 84 -16.37 -2.16 -2.87
N ILE A 85 -17.25 -1.39 -2.22
CA ILE A 85 -17.14 0.08 -2.16
C ILE A 85 -15.86 0.48 -1.43
N PHE A 86 -15.53 -0.19 -0.33
CA PHE A 86 -14.32 0.07 0.44
C PHE A 86 -13.05 -0.13 -0.40
N LEU A 87 -12.94 -1.23 -1.16
CA LEU A 87 -11.75 -1.48 -1.99
C LEU A 87 -11.58 -0.42 -3.08
N ILE A 88 -12.66 0.00 -3.74
CA ILE A 88 -12.60 1.06 -4.73
C ILE A 88 -12.19 2.38 -4.05
N ALA A 89 -12.82 2.75 -2.94
CA ALA A 89 -12.47 3.94 -2.17
C ALA A 89 -11.01 3.94 -1.70
N ALA A 90 -10.51 2.81 -1.21
CA ALA A 90 -9.12 2.64 -0.81
C ALA A 90 -8.16 2.84 -1.99
N ALA A 91 -8.50 2.33 -3.18
CA ALA A 91 -7.69 2.53 -4.38
C ALA A 91 -7.59 4.01 -4.82
N GLN A 92 -8.63 4.82 -4.59
CA GLN A 92 -8.61 6.26 -4.89
C GLN A 92 -7.96 7.09 -3.78
N ALA A 93 -8.05 6.63 -2.52
CA ALA A 93 -7.43 7.31 -1.39
C ALA A 93 -5.92 7.01 -1.29
N LEU A 94 -5.45 5.84 -1.75
CA LEU A 94 -4.05 5.44 -1.65
C LEU A 94 -3.08 6.47 -2.29
N PRO A 95 -3.28 6.98 -3.52
CA PRO A 95 -2.44 8.04 -4.08
C PRO A 95 -2.51 9.35 -3.28
N LEU A 96 -3.69 9.69 -2.77
CA LEU A 96 -3.93 10.91 -2.00
C LEU A 96 -3.20 10.90 -0.65
N PHE A 97 -3.08 9.74 0.02
CA PHE A 97 -2.30 9.59 1.25
C PHE A 97 -0.80 9.84 1.05
N PHE A 98 -0.28 9.57 -0.16
CA PHE A 98 1.14 9.77 -0.49
C PHE A 98 1.39 11.08 -1.25
N GLY A 99 0.38 11.94 -1.44
CA GLY A 99 0.51 13.20 -2.17
C GLY A 99 0.83 13.02 -3.66
N VAL A 100 0.67 11.81 -4.20
CA VAL A 100 0.98 11.48 -5.59
C VAL A 100 -0.29 11.63 -6.41
N THR A 101 -0.32 12.61 -7.30
CA THR A 101 -1.45 12.78 -8.23
C THR A 101 -1.22 11.86 -9.42
N ASN A 102 -2.10 10.86 -9.57
CA ASN A 102 -2.17 10.05 -10.79
C ASN A 102 -2.62 10.95 -11.95
N VAL A 103 -1.68 11.47 -12.72
CA VAL A 103 -1.90 11.91 -14.10
C VAL A 103 -1.31 10.87 -15.02
#